data_AF-A0A2W4XIT3-F1
#
_entry.id   AF-A0A2W4XIT3-F1
#
_cell.length_a   1.000
_cell.length_b   1.000
_cell.length_c   1.000
_cell.angle_alpha   90.00
_cell.angle_beta   90.00
_cell.angle_gamma   90.00
#
_symmetry.space_group_name_H-M   'P 1'
#
loop_
_entity.id
_entity.type
_entity.pdbx_description
1 polymer ?
#
loop_
_entity_poly.entity_id
_entity_poly.type
_entity_poly.pdbx_seq_one_letter_code
_entity_poly.pdbx_strand_id
1 'polypeptide(L)'
;MAEPIATWIAIAPPEQRYLMTSLAAKLSFDSQLAYTVNQFGQQLPPPNSIAEAYHKRLEMELMNVASEKKVRDRQNSSQIASLDKILTCEADQWP
;
A
#
# COMPACT_ATOMS: atom_id res chain seq x y z
N MET A 1 2.13 -7.63 7.28
CA MET A 1 0.83 -6.91 7.34
C MET A 1 -0.25 -7.92 7.62
N ALA A 2 -0.82 -7.92 8.82
CA ALA A 2 -1.74 -8.96 9.27
C ALA A 2 -3.22 -8.66 8.95
N GLU A 3 -3.55 -7.39 8.68
CA GLU A 3 -4.90 -6.97 8.30
C GLU A 3 -5.22 -7.32 6.84
N PRO A 4 -6.51 -7.53 6.50
CA PRO A 4 -6.97 -7.64 5.12
C PRO A 4 -6.51 -6.47 4.25
N ILE A 5 -6.21 -6.74 2.98
CA ILE A 5 -5.85 -5.70 2.01
C ILE A 5 -6.97 -4.64 1.90
N ALA A 6 -8.23 -5.07 1.96
CA ALA A 6 -9.40 -4.20 1.91
C ALA A 6 -9.43 -3.16 3.06
N THR A 7 -8.92 -3.50 4.25
CA THR A 7 -8.82 -2.57 5.39
C THR A 7 -7.97 -1.35 5.04
N TRP A 8 -6.83 -1.57 4.37
CA TRP A 8 -5.92 -0.50 3.97
C TRP A 8 -6.47 0.31 2.78
N ILE A 9 -7.07 -0.37 1.80
CA ILE A 9 -7.74 0.27 0.64
C ILE A 9 -8.81 1.28 1.09
N ALA A 10 -9.59 0.92 2.13
CA ALA A 10 -10.70 1.75 2.62
C ALA A 10 -10.26 3.12 3.18
N ILE A 11 -9.06 3.18 3.77
CA ILE A 11 -8.53 4.39 4.41
C ILE A 11 -7.50 5.14 3.54
N ALA A 12 -7.10 4.57 2.41
CA ALA A 12 -6.12 5.16 1.53
C ALA A 12 -6.68 6.34 0.71
N PRO A 13 -5.82 7.31 0.34
CA PRO A 13 -6.12 8.31 -0.69
C PRO A 13 -6.58 7.69 -2.01
N PRO A 14 -7.36 8.44 -2.84
CA PRO A 14 -7.95 7.89 -4.07
C PRO A 14 -6.96 7.22 -5.04
N GLU A 15 -5.79 7.82 -5.24
CA GLU A 15 -4.77 7.28 -6.17
C GLU A 15 -4.15 5.98 -5.66
N GLN A 16 -3.76 5.94 -4.38
CA GLN A 16 -3.25 4.74 -3.74
C GLN A 16 -4.31 3.63 -3.67
N ARG A 17 -5.58 4.00 -3.43
CA ARG A 17 -6.71 3.07 -3.49
C ARG A 17 -6.82 2.41 -4.86
N TYR A 18 -6.82 3.21 -5.93
CA TYR A 18 -6.86 2.68 -7.29
C TYR A 18 -5.67 1.75 -7.57
N LEU A 19 -4.47 2.16 -7.18
CA LEU A 19 -3.25 1.39 -7.39
C LEU A 19 -3.28 0.06 -6.66
N MET A 20 -3.62 0.05 -5.37
CA MET A 20 -3.71 -1.18 -4.57
C MET A 20 -4.80 -2.13 -5.09
N THR A 21 -5.98 -1.61 -5.42
CA THR A 21 -7.06 -2.41 -6.03
C THR A 21 -6.60 -3.03 -7.35
N SER A 22 -5.93 -2.26 -8.20
CA SER A 22 -5.44 -2.72 -9.51
C SER A 22 -4.34 -3.77 -9.37
N LEU A 23 -3.41 -3.60 -8.42
CA LEU A 23 -2.33 -4.55 -8.17
C LEU A 23 -2.85 -5.84 -7.55
N ALA A 24 -3.78 -5.76 -6.58
CA ALA A 24 -4.42 -6.93 -6.00
C ALA A 24 -5.14 -7.75 -7.08
N ALA A 25 -5.86 -7.08 -8.00
CA ALA A 25 -6.49 -7.74 -9.13
C ALA A 25 -5.48 -8.38 -10.10
N LYS A 26 -4.37 -7.70 -10.44
CA LYS A 26 -3.30 -8.24 -11.30
C LYS A 26 -2.60 -9.46 -10.72
N LEU A 27 -2.52 -9.54 -9.40
CA LEU A 27 -1.92 -10.66 -8.67
C LEU A 27 -2.93 -11.76 -8.31
N SER A 28 -4.21 -11.58 -8.70
CA SER A 28 -5.31 -12.46 -8.31
C SER A 28 -5.40 -12.65 -6.78
N PHE A 29 -5.11 -11.60 -6.02
CA PHE A 29 -5.21 -11.60 -4.56
C PHE A 29 -6.66 -11.40 -4.12
N ASP A 30 -7.06 -12.15 -3.10
CA ASP A 30 -8.29 -11.89 -2.37
C ASP A 30 -8.08 -10.71 -1.41
N SER A 31 -8.81 -9.62 -1.65
CA SER A 31 -8.78 -8.41 -0.84
C SER A 31 -9.24 -8.62 0.62
N GLN A 32 -10.02 -9.67 0.88
CA GLN A 32 -10.49 -10.02 2.23
C GLN A 32 -9.43 -10.76 3.04
N LEU A 33 -8.32 -11.16 2.40
CA LEU A 33 -7.18 -11.77 3.06
C LEU A 33 -6.04 -10.77 3.21
N ALA A 34 -5.17 -11.05 4.17
CA ALA A 34 -3.93 -10.29 4.35
C ALA A 34 -2.95 -10.56 3.20
N TYR A 35 -2.07 -9.60 2.91
CA TYR A 35 -1.05 -9.74 1.85
C TYR A 35 -0.19 -11.00 2.01
N THR A 36 0.26 -11.28 3.24
CA THR A 36 1.09 -12.46 3.53
C THR A 36 0.35 -13.77 3.36
N VAL A 37 -0.96 -13.79 3.62
CA VAL A 37 -1.81 -14.97 3.41
C VAL A 37 -2.00 -15.24 1.93
N ASN A 38 -2.26 -14.19 1.14
CA ASN A 38 -2.31 -14.29 -0.32
C ASN A 38 -0.99 -14.81 -0.91
N GLN A 39 0.16 -14.32 -0.42
CA GLN A 39 1.47 -14.78 -0.89
C GLN A 39 1.77 -16.24 -0.55
N PHE A 40 1.37 -16.73 0.63
CA PHE A 40 1.71 -18.08 1.09
C PHE A 40 1.21 -19.18 0.14
N GLY A 41 0.08 -18.94 -0.54
CA GLY A 41 -0.50 -19.87 -1.51
C GLY A 41 0.05 -19.74 -2.93
N GLN A 42 0.96 -18.80 -3.20
CA GLN A 42 1.46 -18.52 -4.55
C GLN A 42 2.92 -18.93 -4.73
N GLN A 43 3.26 -19.28 -5.97
CA GLN A 43 4.63 -19.52 -6.37
C GLN A 43 5.38 -18.19 -6.38
N LEU A 44 6.60 -18.17 -5.82
CA LEU A 44 7.42 -16.96 -5.80
C LEU A 44 7.65 -16.46 -7.24
N PRO A 45 7.46 -15.15 -7.50
CA PRO A 45 7.69 -14.61 -8.83
C PRO A 45 9.18 -14.74 -9.20
N PRO A 46 9.52 -15.00 -10.48
CA PRO A 46 10.90 -14.97 -10.92
C PRO A 46 11.55 -13.62 -10.62
N PRO A 47 12.85 -13.59 -10.27
CA PRO A 47 13.55 -12.34 -10.03
C PRO A 47 13.60 -11.50 -11.31
N ASN A 48 13.54 -10.17 -11.15
CA ASN A 48 13.48 -9.17 -12.21
C ASN A 48 12.27 -9.30 -13.15
N SER A 49 11.21 -9.95 -12.69
CA SER A 49 9.96 -10.06 -13.46
C SER A 49 9.00 -8.91 -13.14
N ILE A 50 8.09 -8.65 -14.08
CA ILE A 50 6.97 -7.72 -13.85
C ILE A 50 6.11 -8.19 -12.66
N ALA A 51 5.95 -9.51 -12.50
CA ALA A 51 5.22 -10.07 -11.37
C ALA A 51 5.88 -9.69 -10.02
N GLU A 52 7.21 -9.81 -9.92
CA GLU A 52 7.95 -9.36 -8.74
C GLU A 52 7.74 -7.87 -8.48
N ALA A 53 7.78 -7.05 -9.52
CA ALA A 53 7.53 -5.62 -9.41
C ALA A 53 6.10 -5.31 -8.89
N TYR A 54 5.09 -6.07 -9.32
CA TYR A 54 3.72 -5.93 -8.82
C TYR A 54 3.60 -6.31 -7.35
N HIS A 55 4.21 -7.41 -6.92
CA HIS A 55 4.26 -7.80 -5.51
C HIS A 55 4.91 -6.70 -4.66
N LYS A 56 6.13 -6.27 -5.04
CA LYS A 56 6.86 -5.22 -4.35
C LYS A 56 6.07 -3.92 -4.30
N ARG A 57 5.44 -3.52 -5.41
CA ARG A 57 4.64 -2.30 -5.44
C ARG A 57 3.45 -2.40 -4.50
N LEU A 58 2.70 -3.50 -4.52
CA LEU A 58 1.55 -3.67 -3.64
C LEU A 58 1.97 -3.66 -2.16
N GLU A 59 3.06 -4.35 -1.83
CA GLU A 59 3.61 -4.37 -0.48
C GLU A 59 3.97 -2.96 0.02
N MET A 60 4.68 -2.18 -0.81
CA MET A 60 5.06 -0.81 -0.47
C MET A 60 3.83 0.08 -0.25
N GLU A 61 2.82 0.04 -1.12
CA GLU A 61 1.62 0.87 -0.96
C GLU A 61 0.88 0.56 0.34
N LEU A 62 0.72 -0.74 0.65
CA LEU A 62 0.05 -1.14 1.89
C LEU A 62 0.86 -0.73 3.13
N MET A 63 2.19 -0.81 3.09
CA MET A 63 3.06 -0.32 4.16
C MET A 63 3.00 1.20 4.32
N ASN A 64 2.93 1.94 3.22
CA ASN A 64 2.82 3.41 3.24
C ASN A 64 1.53 3.83 3.94
N VAL A 65 0.39 3.27 3.52
CA VAL A 65 -0.93 3.57 4.13
C VAL A 65 -0.95 3.19 5.62
N ALA A 66 -0.43 2.01 5.98
CA ALA A 66 -0.36 1.58 7.37
C ALA A 66 0.53 2.50 8.22
N SER A 67 1.64 2.99 7.65
CA SER A 67 2.56 3.91 8.32
C SER A 67 1.95 5.30 8.49
N GLU A 68 1.27 5.81 7.47
CA GLU A 68 0.51 7.07 7.54
C GLU A 68 -0.57 6.99 8.64
N LYS A 69 -1.38 5.93 8.65
CA LYS A 69 -2.37 5.67 9.70
C LYS A 69 -1.74 5.73 11.09
N LYS A 70 -0.60 5.06 11.28
CA LYS A 70 0.13 5.04 12.54
C LYS A 70 0.65 6.41 12.97
N VAL A 71 1.10 7.24 12.03
CA VAL A 71 1.53 8.62 12.33
C VAL A 71 0.34 9.46 12.75
N ARG A 72 -0.79 9.36 12.02
CA ARG A 72 -2.01 10.12 12.33
C ARG A 72 -2.63 9.71 13.67
N ASP A 73 -2.66 8.41 13.98
CA ASP A 73 -3.21 7.88 15.24
C ASP A 73 -2.43 8.34 16.50
N ARG A 74 -1.15 8.68 16.35
CA ARG A 74 -0.34 9.20 17.46
C ARG A 74 -0.67 10.64 17.85
N GLN A 75 -1.47 11.35 17.04
CA GLN A 75 -1.89 12.74 17.26
C GLN A 75 -0.76 13.72 17.57
N ASN A 76 0.47 13.42 17.12
CA ASN A 76 1.60 14.32 17.27
C ASN A 76 1.58 15.33 16.12
N SER A 77 1.23 16.57 16.43
CA SER A 77 1.06 17.65 15.44
C SER A 77 2.30 17.92 14.60
N SER A 78 3.50 17.79 15.18
CA SER A 78 4.76 17.99 14.44
C SER A 78 5.04 16.86 13.44
N GLN A 79 4.77 15.61 13.82
CA GLN A 79 4.92 14.46 12.91
C GLN A 79 3.88 14.49 11.80
N ILE A 80 2.64 14.85 12.12
CA ILE A 80 1.55 15.00 11.13
C ILE A 80 1.89 16.12 10.14
N ALA A 81 2.32 17.29 10.62
CA ALA A 81 2.72 18.39 9.73
C ALA A 81 3.92 18.03 8.83
N SER A 82 4.86 17.24 9.34
CA SER A 82 5.99 16.75 8.54
C SER A 82 5.53 15.77 7.45
N LEU A 83 4.62 14.86 7.80
CA LEU A 83 4.00 13.92 6.87
C LEU A 83 3.21 14.66 5.78
N ASP A 84 2.34 15.59 6.17
CA ASP A 84 1.51 16.35 5.22
C ASP A 84 2.38 17.16 4.24
N LYS A 85 3.52 17.70 4.71
CA LYS A 85 4.49 18.36 3.84
C LYS A 85 5.12 17.40 2.83
N ILE A 86 5.50 16.20 3.24
CA ILE A 86 6.06 15.17 2.34
C ILE A 86 5.03 14.79 1.28
N LEU A 87 3.79 14.48 1.68
CA LEU A 87 2.72 14.09 0.77
C LEU A 87 2.38 15.20 -0.25
N THR A 88 2.40 16.46 0.18
CA THR A 88 2.18 17.60 -0.73
C THR A 88 3.30 17.69 -1.78
N CYS A 89 4.56 17.54 -1.36
CA CYS A 89 5.70 17.54 -2.29
C CYS A 89 5.62 16.39 -3.31
N GLU A 90 5.14 15.22 -2.90
CA GLU A 90 5.01 14.05 -3.78
C GLU A 90 3.83 14.17 -4.76
N ALA A 91 2.74 14.83 -4.36
CA ALA A 91 1.58 15.08 -5.22
C ALA A 91 1.88 16.12 -6.31
N ASP A 92 2.66 17.16 -6.00
CA ASP A 92 2.97 18.25 -6.93
C ASP A 92 4.11 17.93 -7.94
N GLN A 93 4.73 16.74 -7.85
CA GLN A 93 5.90 16.37 -8.65
C GLN A 93 5.61 15.49 -9.89
N TRP A 94 4.35 15.19 -10.20
CA TRP A 94 4.00 14.51 -11.45
C TRP A 94 3.45 15.49 -12.50
N PRO A 95 4.19 15.77 -13.61
CA PRO A 95 3.66 16.51 -14.76
C PRO A 95 2.69 15.68 -15.61
#